data_AF-A0A8T4SX21-F1
#
_entry.id   AF-A0A8T4SX21-F1
#
_cell.length_a   1.000
_cell.length_b   1.000
_cell.length_c   1.000
_cell.angle_alpha   90.00
_cell.angle_beta   90.00
_cell.angle_gamma   90.00
#
_symmetry.space_group_name_H-M   'P 1'
#
loop_
_entity.id
_entity.type
_entity.pdbx_description
1 polymer ?
#
loop_
_entity_poly.entity_id
_entity_poly.type
_entity_poly.pdbx_seq_one_letter_code
_entity_poly.pdbx_strand_id
1 'polypeptide(L)'
;MPKFQDLESYIPWDKSDAIRKAVLDIAMGNPPNPFFQTPNLGDDLQATYRCALAWPNNEPLHVGESATLLRNLRYLTYLEERPREFVLSGSLRTRKVSDNPAMIHESLDDLMLRDGGTQQWAAAALLLEYPKRIHEHIPDEIKVYASKEAFEHWILQIARGALWTPKKDATIAAQARAFYVARHGDAVRFTPTHSEDYCFARAFDLITAEEGQSRWGNKLANHETDRIPEMERSLLLLENEGIVDTTDHRIIQAMCMRAVWQRQTYEVVHPKNVGKTWPQFWDFLEAVK
;
A
#
# COMPACT_ATOMS: atom_id res chain seq x y z
N MET A 1 21.45 -15.59 -13.72
CA MET A 1 20.54 -14.61 -13.11
C MET A 1 21.07 -13.20 -13.33
N PRO A 2 20.18 -12.23 -13.56
CA PRO A 2 20.53 -10.80 -13.62
C PRO A 2 21.03 -10.29 -12.26
N LYS A 3 21.69 -9.12 -12.22
CA LYS A 3 21.98 -8.45 -10.94
C LYS A 3 20.67 -7.90 -10.37
N PHE A 4 20.54 -7.80 -9.05
CA PHE A 4 19.31 -7.25 -8.44
C PHE A 4 18.96 -5.84 -8.96
N GLN A 5 19.96 -5.02 -9.28
CA GLN A 5 19.78 -3.69 -9.88
C GLN A 5 18.98 -3.75 -11.19
N ASP A 6 19.17 -4.80 -11.99
CA ASP A 6 18.44 -5.01 -13.25
C ASP A 6 16.98 -5.44 -13.01
N LEU A 7 16.63 -5.85 -11.77
CA LEU A 7 15.29 -6.26 -11.37
C LEU A 7 14.50 -5.12 -10.72
N GLU A 8 15.14 -3.98 -10.40
CA GLU A 8 14.48 -2.83 -9.75
C GLU A 8 13.39 -2.22 -10.63
N SER A 9 13.46 -2.42 -11.95
CA SER A 9 12.40 -2.02 -12.88
C SER A 9 11.07 -2.71 -12.61
N TYR A 10 11.10 -3.96 -12.11
CA TYR A 10 9.88 -4.71 -11.79
C TYR A 10 9.27 -4.33 -10.45
N ILE A 11 10.02 -3.66 -9.57
CA ILE A 11 9.50 -3.19 -8.30
C ILE A 11 8.46 -2.08 -8.58
N PRO A 12 7.25 -2.16 -8.01
CA PRO A 12 6.22 -1.16 -8.24
C PRO A 12 6.58 0.17 -7.55
N TRP A 13 5.92 1.23 -7.98
CA TRP A 13 5.98 2.52 -7.29
C TRP A 13 5.23 2.45 -5.96
N ASP A 14 5.72 3.16 -4.95
CA ASP A 14 5.02 3.33 -3.67
C ASP A 14 3.74 4.12 -3.91
N LYS A 15 2.64 3.38 -3.97
CA LYS A 15 1.35 3.95 -4.27
C LYS A 15 0.88 4.92 -3.19
N SER A 16 1.20 4.65 -1.94
CA SER A 16 0.73 5.46 -0.82
C SER A 16 1.46 6.80 -0.77
N ASP A 17 2.76 6.81 -1.09
CA ASP A 17 3.54 8.05 -1.24
C ASP A 17 3.04 8.90 -2.41
N ALA A 18 2.84 8.31 -3.59
CA ALA A 18 2.35 9.04 -4.76
C ALA A 18 0.92 9.58 -4.59
N ILE A 19 0.01 8.84 -3.92
CA ILE A 19 -1.33 9.33 -3.57
C ILE A 19 -1.23 10.61 -2.73
N ARG A 20 -0.39 10.62 -1.70
CA ARG A 20 -0.26 11.77 -0.79
C ARG A 20 0.23 13.01 -1.53
N LYS A 21 1.28 12.88 -2.33
CA LYS A 21 1.83 14.01 -3.11
C LYS A 21 0.84 14.53 -4.14
N ALA A 22 0.06 13.64 -4.76
CA ALA A 22 -1.01 14.05 -5.67
C ALA A 22 -2.15 14.77 -4.95
N VAL A 23 -2.52 14.34 -3.74
CA VAL A 23 -3.52 15.04 -2.93
C VAL A 23 -3.03 16.45 -2.55
N LEU A 24 -1.74 16.63 -2.28
CA LEU A 24 -1.16 17.96 -2.07
C LEU A 24 -1.23 18.82 -3.34
N ASP A 25 -0.95 18.27 -4.52
CA ASP A 25 -1.15 18.98 -5.78
C ASP A 25 -2.61 19.39 -5.97
N ILE A 26 -3.55 18.49 -5.68
CA ILE A 26 -4.99 18.75 -5.72
C ILE A 26 -5.38 19.91 -4.79
N ALA A 27 -4.94 19.87 -3.53
CA ALA A 27 -5.23 20.90 -2.53
C ALA A 27 -4.69 22.29 -2.93
N MET A 28 -3.58 22.33 -3.66
CA MET A 28 -2.96 23.57 -4.12
C MET A 28 -3.43 24.04 -5.50
N GLY A 29 -4.29 23.25 -6.17
CA GLY A 29 -4.74 23.54 -7.53
C GLY A 29 -3.65 23.35 -8.59
N ASN A 30 -2.60 22.57 -8.29
CA ASN A 30 -1.57 22.23 -9.25
C ASN A 30 -2.11 21.20 -10.28
N PRO A 31 -1.61 21.24 -11.54
CA PRO A 31 -1.94 20.20 -12.51
C PRO A 31 -1.40 18.84 -12.06
N PRO A 32 -2.04 17.72 -12.46
CA PRO A 32 -1.57 16.39 -12.10
C PRO A 32 -0.14 16.13 -12.58
N ASN A 33 0.68 15.54 -11.72
CA ASN A 33 2.05 15.17 -12.06
C ASN A 33 2.09 14.22 -13.30
N PRO A 34 2.92 14.50 -14.33
CA PRO A 34 3.05 13.65 -15.51
C PRO A 34 3.42 12.19 -15.22
N PHE A 35 3.98 11.89 -14.04
CA PHE A 35 4.19 10.52 -13.56
C PHE A 35 2.95 9.63 -13.75
N PHE A 36 1.75 10.16 -13.55
CA PHE A 36 0.50 9.40 -13.68
C PHE A 36 0.18 8.93 -15.10
N GLN A 37 0.93 9.40 -16.10
CA GLN A 37 0.83 8.94 -17.50
C GLN A 37 1.73 7.73 -17.78
N THR A 38 2.50 7.27 -16.79
CA THR A 38 3.33 6.06 -16.90
C THR A 38 2.43 4.85 -17.16
N PRO A 39 2.78 3.95 -18.10
CA PRO A 39 2.00 2.73 -18.31
C PRO A 39 2.05 1.80 -17.09
N ASN A 40 1.06 0.90 -16.99
CA ASN A 40 1.01 -0.18 -15.99
C ASN A 40 1.00 0.29 -14.52
N LEU A 41 0.49 1.50 -14.25
CA LEU A 41 0.21 1.92 -12.87
C LEU A 41 -0.90 1.05 -12.27
N GLY A 42 -0.78 0.73 -10.98
CA GLY A 42 -1.84 0.03 -10.24
C GLY A 42 -3.12 0.86 -10.13
N ASP A 43 -4.24 0.19 -9.86
CA ASP A 43 -5.59 0.78 -9.88
C ASP A 43 -5.73 2.02 -8.99
N ASP A 44 -5.10 2.02 -7.81
CA ASP A 44 -5.12 3.16 -6.87
C ASP A 44 -4.48 4.42 -7.48
N LEU A 45 -3.39 4.27 -8.24
CA LEU A 45 -2.69 5.38 -8.87
C LEU A 45 -3.45 5.90 -10.10
N GLN A 46 -4.09 5.00 -10.85
CA GLN A 46 -4.98 5.40 -11.92
C GLN A 46 -6.21 6.16 -11.36
N ALA A 47 -6.80 5.69 -10.26
CA ALA A 47 -7.89 6.38 -9.57
C ALA A 47 -7.47 7.76 -9.07
N THR A 48 -6.24 7.87 -8.54
CA THR A 48 -5.65 9.15 -8.11
C THR A 48 -5.57 10.14 -9.27
N TYR A 49 -5.06 9.70 -10.43
CA TYR A 49 -4.96 10.55 -11.61
C TYR A 49 -6.33 11.06 -12.07
N ARG A 50 -7.33 10.17 -12.14
CA ARG A 50 -8.71 10.54 -12.49
C ARG A 50 -9.29 11.56 -11.51
N CYS A 51 -9.09 11.35 -10.20
CA CYS A 51 -9.55 12.30 -9.19
C CYS A 51 -8.86 13.67 -9.32
N ALA A 52 -7.57 13.70 -9.66
CA ALA A 52 -6.85 14.95 -9.88
C ALA A 52 -7.38 15.74 -11.09
N LEU A 53 -7.81 15.05 -12.15
CA LEU A 53 -8.46 15.69 -13.32
C LEU A 53 -9.89 16.15 -13.02
N ALA A 54 -10.64 15.39 -12.23
CA ALA A 54 -12.04 15.68 -11.87
C ALA A 54 -12.19 16.83 -10.85
N TRP A 55 -11.21 16.99 -9.95
CA TRP A 55 -11.25 17.97 -8.86
C TRP A 55 -11.53 19.42 -9.28
N PRO A 56 -10.82 20.02 -10.26
CA PRO A 56 -11.08 21.40 -10.66
C PRO A 56 -12.49 21.59 -11.23
N ASN A 57 -13.06 20.56 -11.86
CA ASN A 57 -14.33 20.61 -12.57
C ASN A 57 -15.56 20.33 -11.69
N ASN A 58 -15.36 20.02 -10.40
CA ASN A 58 -16.44 19.59 -9.51
C ASN A 58 -17.18 18.33 -10.00
N GLU A 59 -16.45 17.45 -10.67
CA GLU A 59 -16.96 16.14 -11.09
C GLU A 59 -16.90 15.13 -9.92
N PRO A 60 -17.72 14.07 -9.94
CA PRO A 60 -17.63 12.98 -8.98
C PRO A 60 -16.24 12.35 -8.92
N LEU A 61 -15.77 12.03 -7.72
CA LEU A 61 -14.43 11.50 -7.48
C LEU A 61 -14.45 9.97 -7.46
N HIS A 62 -14.02 9.37 -8.57
CA HIS A 62 -13.92 7.92 -8.75
C HIS A 62 -12.68 7.32 -8.06
N VAL A 63 -12.78 7.13 -6.74
CA VAL A 63 -11.68 6.64 -5.88
C VAL A 63 -11.41 5.13 -6.00
N GLY A 64 -12.29 4.39 -6.69
CA GLY A 64 -12.13 2.96 -6.90
C GLY A 64 -12.21 2.16 -5.58
N GLU A 65 -11.24 1.26 -5.36
CA GLU A 65 -11.09 0.50 -4.11
C GLU A 65 -10.14 1.17 -3.10
N SER A 66 -9.59 2.34 -3.42
CA SER A 66 -8.53 2.97 -2.62
C SER A 66 -9.09 3.68 -1.39
N ALA A 67 -9.10 2.98 -0.26
CA ALA A 67 -9.46 3.57 1.03
C ALA A 67 -8.51 4.71 1.44
N THR A 68 -7.22 4.63 1.04
CA THR A 68 -6.23 5.69 1.27
C THR A 68 -6.62 6.97 0.52
N LEU A 69 -6.91 6.87 -0.78
CA LEU A 69 -7.30 8.01 -1.60
C LEU A 69 -8.61 8.62 -1.11
N LEU A 70 -9.61 7.79 -0.81
CA LEU A 70 -10.89 8.22 -0.26
C LEU A 70 -10.70 9.07 1.00
N ARG A 71 -9.96 8.57 2.00
CA ARG A 71 -9.78 9.29 3.27
C ARG A 71 -9.04 10.60 3.10
N ASN A 72 -7.98 10.62 2.28
CA ASN A 72 -7.23 11.85 2.03
C ASN A 72 -8.09 12.91 1.33
N LEU A 73 -8.77 12.55 0.24
CA LEU A 73 -9.64 13.50 -0.47
C LEU A 73 -10.84 13.91 0.38
N ARG A 74 -11.46 12.98 1.12
CA ARG A 74 -12.58 13.30 2.01
C ARG A 74 -12.16 14.26 3.13
N TYR A 75 -10.99 14.04 3.73
CA TYR A 75 -10.45 14.99 4.70
C TYR A 75 -10.26 16.37 4.08
N LEU A 76 -9.68 16.44 2.87
CA LEU A 76 -9.54 17.69 2.12
C LEU A 76 -10.90 18.37 1.85
N THR A 77 -11.93 17.62 1.48
CA THR A 77 -13.27 18.20 1.24
C THR A 77 -13.88 18.83 2.49
N TYR A 78 -13.59 18.28 3.68
CA TYR A 78 -14.03 18.87 4.93
C TYR A 78 -13.22 20.11 5.29
N LEU A 79 -11.89 20.09 5.08
CA LEU A 79 -11.03 21.25 5.30
C LEU A 79 -11.40 22.43 4.40
N GLU A 80 -11.73 22.19 3.14
CA GLU A 80 -12.10 23.23 2.17
C GLU A 80 -13.59 23.61 2.23
N GLU A 81 -14.38 22.97 3.09
CA GLU A 81 -15.86 23.09 3.11
C GLU A 81 -16.48 22.89 1.71
N ARG A 82 -15.86 22.02 0.90
CA ARG A 82 -16.19 21.78 -0.49
C ARG A 82 -16.73 20.36 -0.66
N PRO A 83 -18.05 20.12 -0.49
CA PRO A 83 -18.61 18.78 -0.56
C PRO A 83 -18.39 18.16 -1.93
N ARG A 84 -18.08 16.86 -1.96
CA ARG A 84 -17.87 16.08 -3.19
C ARG A 84 -18.62 14.77 -3.12
N GLU A 85 -19.08 14.32 -4.28
CA GLU A 85 -19.55 12.95 -4.46
C GLU A 85 -18.36 12.01 -4.63
N PHE A 86 -18.36 10.88 -3.91
CA PHE A 86 -17.34 9.84 -4.01
C PHE A 86 -17.94 8.57 -4.62
N VAL A 87 -17.38 8.13 -5.75
CA VAL A 87 -17.81 6.91 -6.43
C VAL A 87 -16.90 5.75 -6.03
N LEU A 88 -17.45 4.83 -5.23
CA LEU A 88 -16.73 3.68 -4.65
C LEU A 88 -16.91 2.42 -5.53
N SER A 89 -15.90 1.55 -5.56
CA SER A 89 -15.98 0.24 -6.21
C SER A 89 -15.47 -0.91 -5.31
N GLY A 90 -15.76 -2.14 -5.74
CA GLY A 90 -15.25 -3.37 -5.14
C GLY A 90 -15.38 -3.44 -3.62
N SER A 91 -14.30 -3.84 -2.94
CA SER A 91 -14.24 -4.02 -1.48
C SER A 91 -14.53 -2.74 -0.69
N LEU A 92 -14.33 -1.55 -1.29
CA LEU A 92 -14.55 -0.28 -0.60
C LEU A 92 -16.04 0.03 -0.43
N ARG A 93 -16.94 -0.53 -1.25
CA ARG A 93 -18.40 -0.30 -1.16
C ARG A 93 -19.01 -0.81 0.15
N THR A 94 -18.44 -1.86 0.72
CA THR A 94 -18.95 -2.49 1.94
C THR A 94 -18.16 -2.09 3.18
N ARG A 95 -17.02 -1.42 3.01
CA ARG A 95 -16.17 -0.98 4.11
C ARG A 95 -16.81 0.19 4.85
N LYS A 96 -16.90 0.10 6.18
CA LYS A 96 -17.29 1.23 7.03
C LYS A 96 -16.15 2.25 7.06
N VAL A 97 -16.32 3.36 6.36
CA VAL A 97 -15.41 4.50 6.36
C VAL A 97 -16.16 5.71 6.89
N SER A 98 -15.60 6.36 7.92
CA SER A 98 -16.23 7.51 8.55
C SER A 98 -16.56 8.64 7.55
N ASP A 99 -17.69 9.29 7.79
CA ASP A 99 -18.20 10.42 7.00
C ASP A 99 -18.58 11.62 7.90
N ASN A 100 -17.94 11.73 9.08
CA ASN A 100 -18.22 12.82 10.02
C ASN A 100 -17.28 14.01 9.78
N PRO A 101 -17.75 15.16 9.27
CA PRO A 101 -16.91 16.32 8.99
C PRO A 101 -16.24 16.91 10.24
N ALA A 102 -16.80 16.70 11.44
CA ALA A 102 -16.21 17.18 12.69
C ALA A 102 -14.83 16.57 12.99
N MET A 103 -14.43 15.50 12.28
CA MET A 103 -13.12 14.87 12.47
C MET A 103 -11.94 15.79 12.17
N ILE A 104 -12.13 16.89 11.42
CA ILE A 104 -11.06 17.87 11.20
C ILE A 104 -10.58 18.55 12.48
N HIS A 105 -11.41 18.54 13.54
CA HIS A 105 -11.08 19.11 14.85
C HIS A 105 -10.55 18.08 15.86
N GLU A 106 -10.49 16.80 15.49
CA GLU A 106 -9.97 15.74 16.35
C GLU A 106 -8.43 15.77 16.41
N SER A 107 -7.86 15.34 17.54
CA SER A 107 -6.40 15.20 17.68
C SER A 107 -5.87 14.07 16.78
N LEU A 108 -4.56 14.09 16.47
CA LEU A 108 -3.94 12.97 15.73
C LEU A 108 -4.18 11.63 16.43
N ASP A 109 -4.14 11.56 17.76
CA ASP A 109 -4.38 10.34 18.52
C ASP A 109 -5.84 9.85 18.41
N ASP A 110 -6.82 10.75 18.47
CA ASP A 110 -8.24 10.39 18.31
C ASP A 110 -8.53 9.86 16.89
N LEU A 111 -7.92 10.49 15.88
CA LEU A 111 -8.03 10.06 14.48
C LEU A 111 -7.50 8.64 14.26
N MET A 112 -6.54 8.18 15.07
CA MET A 112 -6.01 6.81 15.02
C MET A 112 -7.01 5.75 15.47
N LEU A 113 -8.02 6.12 16.26
CA LEU A 113 -9.02 5.20 16.81
C LEU A 113 -10.20 4.95 15.86
N ARG A 114 -10.34 5.77 14.82
CA ARG A 114 -11.45 5.71 13.87
C ARG A 114 -11.37 4.49 12.95
N ASP A 115 -12.52 4.11 12.38
CA ASP A 115 -12.66 3.03 11.39
C ASP A 115 -11.92 1.73 11.75
N GLY A 116 -12.03 1.31 13.02
CA GLY A 116 -11.36 0.10 13.50
C GLY A 116 -9.86 0.27 13.75
N GLY A 117 -9.43 1.46 14.19
CA GLY A 117 -8.03 1.73 14.52
C GLY A 117 -7.15 2.04 13.31
N THR A 118 -7.71 2.63 12.25
CA THR A 118 -6.93 2.95 11.05
C THR A 118 -6.10 4.21 11.23
N GLN A 119 -4.85 4.17 10.77
CA GLN A 119 -3.91 5.29 10.85
C GLN A 119 -4.11 6.32 9.74
N GLN A 120 -4.99 6.03 8.78
CA GLN A 120 -5.12 6.81 7.55
C GLN A 120 -5.76 8.18 7.76
N TRP A 121 -6.57 8.35 8.81
CA TRP A 121 -7.16 9.64 9.15
C TRP A 121 -6.12 10.60 9.76
N ALA A 122 -5.35 10.13 10.74
CA ALA A 122 -4.23 10.90 11.29
C ALA A 122 -3.19 11.22 10.21
N ALA A 123 -2.91 10.26 9.31
CA ALA A 123 -2.06 10.47 8.15
C ALA A 123 -2.58 11.58 7.21
N ALA A 124 -3.89 11.62 6.91
CA ALA A 124 -4.50 12.65 6.07
C ALA A 124 -4.47 14.03 6.74
N ALA A 125 -4.80 14.09 8.03
CA ALA A 125 -4.72 15.31 8.83
C ALA A 125 -3.31 15.89 8.86
N LEU A 126 -2.32 15.04 9.17
CA LEU A 126 -0.93 15.46 9.15
C LEU A 126 -0.48 15.88 7.75
N LEU A 127 -0.85 15.14 6.69
CA LEU A 127 -0.49 15.51 5.32
C LEU A 127 -0.99 16.91 4.94
N LEU A 128 -2.28 17.18 5.18
CA LEU A 128 -2.96 18.37 4.65
C LEU A 128 -2.82 19.60 5.53
N GLU A 129 -2.51 19.41 6.82
CA GLU A 129 -2.40 20.50 7.77
C GLU A 129 -0.98 20.69 8.33
N TYR A 130 0.03 19.94 7.87
CA TYR A 130 1.42 20.23 8.24
C TYR A 130 1.89 21.58 7.66
N PRO A 131 2.66 22.40 8.41
CA PRO A 131 3.18 22.20 9.76
C PRO A 131 2.25 22.63 10.90
N LYS A 132 0.99 23.04 10.64
CA LYS A 132 0.08 23.51 11.70
C LYS A 132 -0.10 22.50 12.82
N ARG A 133 -0.13 21.19 12.51
CA ARG A 133 -0.26 20.10 13.49
C ARG A 133 1.05 19.63 14.14
N ILE A 134 2.19 20.28 13.89
CA ILE A 134 3.51 19.82 14.43
C ILE A 134 3.61 19.86 15.96
N HIS A 135 2.75 20.66 16.61
CA HIS A 135 2.72 20.83 18.06
C HIS A 135 1.90 19.73 18.76
N GLU A 136 1.14 18.93 18.00
CA GLU A 136 0.45 17.76 18.54
C GLU A 136 1.43 16.60 18.78
N HIS A 137 1.01 15.64 19.60
CA HIS A 137 1.69 14.35 19.64
C HIS A 137 1.51 13.66 18.28
N ILE A 138 2.63 13.37 17.60
CA ILE A 138 2.63 12.66 16.32
C ILE A 138 2.79 11.16 16.63
N PRO A 139 1.76 10.32 16.37
CA PRO A 139 1.84 8.88 16.61
C PRO A 139 3.05 8.25 15.92
N ASP A 140 3.78 7.39 16.63
CA ASP A 140 4.92 6.63 16.11
C ASP A 140 4.47 5.45 15.23
N GLU A 141 3.78 5.80 14.14
CA GLU A 141 3.17 4.85 13.23
C GLU A 141 3.55 5.18 11.78
N ILE A 142 4.01 4.16 11.06
CA ILE A 142 4.69 4.28 9.75
C ILE A 142 3.87 5.13 8.76
N LYS A 143 2.54 4.96 8.72
CA LYS A 143 1.68 5.69 7.76
C LYS A 143 1.54 7.17 8.10
N VAL A 144 1.63 7.55 9.36
CA VAL A 144 1.59 8.94 9.80
C VAL A 144 2.91 9.60 9.45
N TYR A 145 4.03 8.97 9.80
CA TYR A 145 5.37 9.48 9.46
C TYR A 145 5.58 9.63 7.95
N ALA A 146 5.13 8.64 7.15
CA ALA A 146 5.18 8.73 5.69
C ALA A 146 4.41 9.94 5.12
N SER A 147 3.42 10.47 5.84
CA SER A 147 2.68 11.66 5.43
C SER A 147 3.47 12.95 5.64
N LYS A 148 4.21 13.03 6.76
CA LYS A 148 5.17 14.10 6.99
C LYS A 148 6.28 14.08 5.94
N GLU A 149 6.88 12.92 5.67
CA GLU A 149 7.92 12.80 4.63
C GLU A 149 7.40 13.20 3.24
N ALA A 150 6.18 12.79 2.90
CA ALA A 150 5.56 13.14 1.63
C ALA A 150 5.36 14.65 1.50
N PHE A 151 4.88 15.31 2.56
CA PHE A 151 4.75 16.77 2.60
C PHE A 151 6.11 17.47 2.48
N GLU A 152 7.10 17.06 3.28
CA GLU A 152 8.44 17.66 3.29
C GLU A 152 9.14 17.51 1.93
N HIS A 153 9.00 16.35 1.28
CA HIS A 153 9.46 16.17 -0.09
C HIS A 153 8.72 17.12 -1.03
N TRP A 154 7.39 17.12 -1.00
CA TRP A 154 6.56 17.90 -1.92
C TRP A 154 6.87 19.41 -1.82
N ILE A 155 6.92 19.98 -0.61
CA ILE A 155 7.18 21.40 -0.42
C ILE A 155 8.58 21.80 -0.90
N LEU A 156 9.58 20.93 -0.68
CA LEU A 156 10.95 21.17 -1.14
C LEU A 156 11.05 21.17 -2.67
N GLN A 157 10.26 20.34 -3.36
CA GLN A 157 10.23 20.33 -4.83
C GLN A 157 9.51 21.57 -5.38
N ILE A 158 8.35 21.92 -4.80
CA ILE A 158 7.62 23.14 -5.17
C ILE A 158 8.49 24.38 -4.97
N ALA A 159 9.21 24.49 -3.84
CA ALA A 159 10.12 25.60 -3.57
C ALA A 159 11.27 25.71 -4.60
N ARG A 160 11.59 24.62 -5.31
CA ARG A 160 12.60 24.58 -6.37
C ARG A 160 12.02 24.77 -7.78
N GLY A 161 10.70 24.95 -7.91
CA GLY A 161 10.02 24.95 -9.20
C GLY A 161 10.09 23.59 -9.92
N ALA A 162 10.27 22.51 -9.15
CA ALA A 162 10.41 21.14 -9.66
C ALA A 162 9.16 20.31 -9.36
N LEU A 163 8.93 19.29 -10.19
CA LEU A 163 7.92 18.26 -9.92
C LEU A 163 8.45 17.29 -8.86
N TRP A 164 7.57 16.80 -7.99
CA TRP A 164 7.93 15.71 -7.09
C TRP A 164 8.14 14.42 -7.87
N THR A 165 9.02 13.57 -7.34
CA THR A 165 9.34 12.28 -7.94
C THR A 165 8.75 11.13 -7.11
N PRO A 166 8.16 10.12 -7.76
CA PRO A 166 7.71 8.91 -7.08
C PRO A 166 8.92 8.13 -6.53
N LYS A 167 8.71 7.34 -5.47
CA LYS A 167 9.69 6.36 -4.99
C LYS A 167 9.18 4.94 -5.19
N LYS A 168 10.09 3.97 -5.24
CA LYS A 168 9.74 2.54 -5.31
C LYS A 168 9.19 2.06 -3.96
N ASP A 169 8.31 1.06 -4.00
CA ASP A 169 7.75 0.43 -2.80
C ASP A 169 8.86 -0.30 -2.03
N ALA A 170 9.23 0.24 -0.86
CA ALA A 170 10.36 -0.24 -0.07
C ALA A 170 10.10 -1.64 0.53
N THR A 171 8.84 -1.94 0.89
CA THR A 171 8.43 -3.24 1.41
C THR A 171 8.62 -4.32 0.35
N ILE A 172 8.07 -4.10 -0.85
CA ILE A 172 8.20 -5.04 -1.97
C ILE A 172 9.68 -5.16 -2.39
N ALA A 173 10.42 -4.05 -2.44
CA ALA A 173 11.85 -4.07 -2.75
C ALA A 173 12.64 -4.93 -1.75
N ALA A 174 12.35 -4.82 -0.45
CA ALA A 174 13.02 -5.59 0.59
C ALA A 174 12.71 -7.09 0.50
N GLN A 175 11.44 -7.44 0.30
CA GLN A 175 11.00 -8.83 0.11
C GLN A 175 11.60 -9.44 -1.17
N ALA A 176 11.56 -8.71 -2.28
CA ALA A 176 12.17 -9.09 -3.55
C ALA A 176 13.68 -9.34 -3.41
N ARG A 177 14.38 -8.47 -2.68
CA ARG A 177 15.81 -8.59 -2.42
C ARG A 177 16.12 -9.81 -1.57
N ALA A 178 15.36 -10.04 -0.50
CA ALA A 178 15.55 -11.21 0.36
C ALA A 178 15.34 -12.52 -0.42
N PHE A 179 14.28 -12.58 -1.25
CA PHE A 179 14.04 -13.72 -2.14
C PHE A 179 15.16 -13.92 -3.17
N TYR A 180 15.60 -12.85 -3.83
CA TYR A 180 16.70 -12.89 -4.79
C TYR A 180 17.98 -13.45 -4.15
N VAL A 181 18.36 -12.96 -2.96
CA VAL A 181 19.54 -13.46 -2.24
C VAL A 181 19.38 -14.94 -1.89
N ALA A 182 18.20 -15.35 -1.40
CA ALA A 182 17.95 -16.75 -1.06
C ALA A 182 18.06 -17.69 -2.27
N ARG A 183 17.73 -17.21 -3.47
CA ARG A 183 17.91 -17.97 -4.72
C ARG A 183 19.38 -18.20 -5.09
N HIS A 184 20.31 -17.42 -4.53
CA HIS A 184 21.76 -17.57 -4.76
C HIS A 184 22.46 -18.54 -3.79
N GLY A 185 21.69 -19.32 -3.02
CA GLY A 185 22.21 -20.38 -2.15
C GLY A 185 22.31 -19.99 -0.67
N ASP A 186 21.90 -18.78 -0.32
CA ASP A 186 21.78 -18.36 1.08
C ASP A 186 20.40 -18.74 1.65
N ALA A 187 20.33 -18.89 2.98
CA ALA A 187 19.05 -18.89 3.68
C ALA A 187 18.36 -17.52 3.50
N VAL A 188 17.03 -17.50 3.53
CA VAL A 188 16.27 -16.25 3.48
C VAL A 188 16.58 -15.47 4.76
N ARG A 189 17.19 -14.28 4.60
CA ARG A 189 17.47 -13.37 5.71
C ARG A 189 16.60 -12.14 5.55
N PHE A 190 15.59 -12.02 6.40
CA PHE A 190 14.64 -10.94 6.36
C PHE A 190 14.07 -10.71 7.77
N THR A 191 13.97 -9.45 8.18
CA THR A 191 13.39 -9.09 9.49
C THR A 191 12.05 -8.41 9.22
N PRO A 192 10.91 -9.04 9.55
CA PRO A 192 9.61 -8.40 9.34
C PRO A 192 9.44 -7.24 10.31
N THR A 193 9.12 -6.07 9.77
CA THR A 193 9.00 -4.82 10.56
C THR A 193 7.57 -4.34 10.71
N HIS A 194 6.66 -4.75 9.82
CA HIS A 194 5.26 -4.35 9.86
C HIS A 194 4.32 -5.47 9.33
N SER A 195 3.02 -5.29 9.48
CA SER A 195 2.02 -6.32 9.12
C SER A 195 2.04 -6.76 7.66
N GLU A 196 2.46 -5.92 6.70
CA GLU A 196 2.56 -6.33 5.29
C GLU A 196 3.73 -7.28 5.00
N ASP A 197 4.64 -7.48 5.97
CA ASP A 197 5.75 -8.43 5.87
C ASP A 197 5.37 -9.84 6.31
N TYR A 198 4.23 -9.98 7.00
CA TYR A 198 3.83 -11.24 7.64
C TYR A 198 3.79 -12.40 6.66
N CYS A 199 3.10 -12.26 5.52
CA CYS A 199 2.94 -13.35 4.55
C CYS A 199 4.30 -13.83 4.02
N PHE A 200 5.20 -12.90 3.68
CA PHE A 200 6.55 -13.23 3.23
C PHE A 200 7.34 -13.93 4.33
N ALA A 201 7.41 -13.33 5.52
CA ALA A 201 8.18 -13.89 6.63
C ALA A 201 7.65 -15.27 7.05
N ARG A 202 6.33 -15.46 7.10
CA ARG A 202 5.70 -16.74 7.42
C ARG A 202 5.97 -17.79 6.33
N ALA A 203 5.94 -17.40 5.05
CA ALA A 203 6.23 -18.30 3.92
C ALA A 203 7.68 -18.81 3.92
N PHE A 204 8.60 -18.15 4.62
CA PHE A 204 9.99 -18.56 4.74
C PHE A 204 10.34 -18.98 6.18
N ASP A 205 9.32 -19.30 6.99
CA ASP A 205 9.47 -19.79 8.37
C ASP A 205 10.32 -18.87 9.27
N LEU A 206 10.30 -17.56 9.01
CA LEU A 206 11.01 -16.53 9.78
C LEU A 206 10.24 -16.06 11.01
N ILE A 207 8.92 -16.29 11.03
CA ILE A 207 8.00 -16.01 12.14
C ILE A 207 6.91 -17.10 12.17
N THR A 208 6.29 -17.30 13.33
CA THR A 208 5.13 -18.21 13.48
C THR A 208 3.79 -17.48 13.34
N ALA A 209 2.69 -18.23 13.24
CA ALA A 209 1.34 -17.68 13.27
C ALA A 209 1.04 -16.97 14.60
N GLU A 210 1.46 -17.54 15.72
CA GLU A 210 1.28 -16.98 17.07
C GLU A 210 2.05 -15.66 17.22
N GLU A 211 3.28 -15.60 16.68
CA GLU A 211 4.06 -14.37 16.66
C GLU A 211 3.40 -13.30 15.79
N GLY A 212 2.90 -13.67 14.62
CA GLY A 212 2.12 -12.77 13.76
C GLY A 212 0.86 -12.24 14.44
N GLN A 213 0.12 -13.10 15.13
CA GLN A 213 -1.06 -12.73 15.91
C GLN A 213 -0.70 -11.76 17.04
N SER A 214 0.38 -12.02 17.78
CA SER A 214 0.83 -11.18 18.88
C SER A 214 1.27 -9.79 18.41
N ARG A 215 2.02 -9.71 17.31
CA ARG A 215 2.53 -8.44 16.78
C ARG A 215 1.47 -7.63 16.02
N TRP A 216 0.63 -8.30 15.24
CA TRP A 216 -0.22 -7.64 14.24
C TRP A 216 -1.64 -8.22 14.08
N GLY A 217 -2.13 -9.07 14.99
CA GLY A 217 -3.39 -9.81 14.82
C GLY A 217 -4.59 -8.97 14.33
N ASN A 218 -4.84 -7.82 14.97
CA ASN A 218 -5.92 -6.92 14.54
C ASN A 218 -5.71 -6.33 13.15
N LYS A 219 -4.46 -6.04 12.76
CA LYS A 219 -4.14 -5.53 11.42
C LYS A 219 -4.31 -6.66 10.39
N LEU A 220 -3.84 -7.87 10.70
CA LEU A 220 -3.87 -9.06 9.83
C LEU A 220 -5.28 -9.60 9.56
N ALA A 221 -6.19 -9.52 10.54
CA ALA A 221 -7.57 -9.97 10.39
C ALA A 221 -8.45 -9.06 9.51
N ASN A 222 -8.04 -7.80 9.30
CA ASN A 222 -8.83 -6.77 8.61
C ASN A 222 -8.32 -6.47 7.18
N HIS A 223 -7.64 -7.43 6.56
CA HIS A 223 -7.16 -7.36 5.18
C HIS A 223 -8.16 -7.95 4.17
N GLU A 224 -7.72 -8.19 2.93
CA GLU A 224 -8.51 -8.85 1.88
C GLU A 224 -9.08 -10.20 2.36
N THR A 225 -8.29 -10.91 3.15
CA THR A 225 -8.67 -12.08 3.95
C THR A 225 -8.16 -11.89 5.37
N ASP A 226 -8.61 -12.75 6.29
CA ASP A 226 -7.89 -12.91 7.55
C ASP A 226 -6.57 -13.65 7.26
N ARG A 227 -5.48 -12.88 7.23
CA ARG A 227 -4.20 -13.35 6.67
C ARG A 227 -3.57 -14.48 7.46
N ILE A 228 -3.85 -14.62 8.76
CA ILE A 228 -3.26 -15.67 9.58
C ILE A 228 -3.80 -17.06 9.19
N PRO A 229 -5.11 -17.35 9.36
CA PRO A 229 -5.67 -18.65 8.98
C PRO A 229 -5.54 -18.92 7.48
N GLU A 230 -5.63 -17.88 6.63
CA GLU A 230 -5.48 -18.04 5.19
C GLU A 230 -4.05 -18.42 4.78
N MET A 231 -3.03 -17.91 5.47
CA MET A 231 -1.64 -18.26 5.24
C MET A 231 -1.37 -19.72 5.61
N GLU A 232 -1.86 -20.19 6.77
CA GLU A 232 -1.72 -21.59 7.19
C GLU A 232 -2.42 -22.55 6.23
N ARG A 233 -3.64 -22.21 5.79
CA ARG A 233 -4.35 -22.97 4.74
C ARG A 233 -3.55 -23.03 3.44
N SER A 234 -2.99 -21.90 3.00
CA SER A 234 -2.23 -21.81 1.76
C SER A 234 -0.92 -22.59 1.80
N LEU A 235 -0.24 -22.63 2.97
CA LEU A 235 0.94 -23.46 3.18
C LEU A 235 0.62 -24.95 3.04
N LEU A 236 -0.44 -25.41 3.71
CA LEU A 236 -0.88 -26.81 3.63
C LEU A 236 -1.29 -27.21 2.21
N LEU A 237 -2.01 -26.35 1.47
CA LEU A 237 -2.40 -26.63 0.09
C LEU A 237 -1.21 -26.66 -0.86
N LEU A 238 -0.24 -25.75 -0.69
CA LEU A 238 0.99 -25.82 -1.47
C LEU A 238 1.72 -27.14 -1.16
N GLU A 239 1.95 -27.47 0.11
CA GLU A 239 2.73 -28.65 0.51
C GLU A 239 2.09 -29.97 0.07
N ASN A 240 0.76 -30.10 0.18
CA ASN A 240 0.06 -31.35 -0.12
C ASN A 240 -0.35 -31.49 -1.60
N GLU A 241 -0.73 -30.38 -2.24
CA GLU A 241 -1.38 -30.41 -3.55
C GLU A 241 -0.66 -29.58 -4.62
N GLY A 242 0.32 -28.75 -4.23
CA GLY A 242 0.97 -27.83 -5.15
C GLY A 242 0.05 -26.67 -5.58
N ILE A 243 -0.95 -26.31 -4.79
CA ILE A 243 -1.95 -25.31 -5.20
C ILE A 243 -1.83 -24.04 -4.35
N VAL A 244 -1.84 -22.88 -5.02
CA VAL A 244 -1.99 -21.55 -4.42
C VAL A 244 -3.38 -21.01 -4.79
N ASP A 245 -4.37 -21.32 -3.95
CA ASP A 245 -5.77 -20.92 -4.11
C ASP A 245 -6.17 -19.89 -3.06
N THR A 246 -5.79 -18.63 -3.25
CA THR A 246 -6.19 -17.52 -2.39
C THR A 246 -6.45 -16.28 -3.23
N THR A 247 -7.31 -15.40 -2.74
CA THR A 247 -7.56 -14.10 -3.36
C THR A 247 -6.65 -12.99 -2.80
N ASP A 248 -5.91 -13.23 -1.71
CA ASP A 248 -4.99 -12.24 -1.15
C ASP A 248 -3.66 -12.21 -1.91
N HIS A 249 -3.46 -11.10 -2.60
CA HIS A 249 -2.28 -10.82 -3.41
C HIS A 249 -0.94 -10.98 -2.68
N ARG A 250 -0.83 -10.65 -1.38
CA ARG A 250 0.41 -10.81 -0.60
C ARG A 250 0.71 -12.28 -0.32
N ILE A 251 -0.34 -13.08 -0.07
CA ILE A 251 -0.19 -14.52 0.13
C ILE A 251 0.21 -15.19 -1.18
N ILE A 252 -0.44 -14.87 -2.31
CA ILE A 252 -0.04 -15.38 -3.63
C ILE A 252 1.44 -15.09 -3.90
N GLN A 253 1.86 -13.83 -3.71
CA GLN A 253 3.26 -13.41 -3.91
C GLN A 253 4.23 -14.25 -3.07
N ALA A 254 3.96 -14.38 -1.76
CA ALA A 254 4.82 -15.12 -0.84
C ALA A 254 4.87 -16.62 -1.14
N MET A 255 3.72 -17.26 -1.41
CA MET A 255 3.64 -18.69 -1.72
C MET A 255 4.34 -19.05 -3.03
N CYS A 256 4.17 -18.23 -4.08
CA CYS A 256 4.87 -18.45 -5.34
C CYS A 256 6.39 -18.30 -5.19
N MET A 257 6.85 -17.30 -4.42
CA MET A 257 8.28 -17.18 -4.09
C MET A 257 8.80 -18.39 -3.31
N ARG A 258 8.06 -18.88 -2.29
CA ARG A 258 8.41 -20.10 -1.54
C ARG A 258 8.54 -21.30 -2.47
N ALA A 259 7.53 -21.55 -3.33
CA ALA A 259 7.53 -22.67 -4.25
C ALA A 259 8.74 -22.65 -5.20
N VAL A 260 9.07 -21.48 -5.76
CA VAL A 260 10.25 -21.31 -6.61
C VAL A 260 11.55 -21.55 -5.84
N TRP A 261 11.65 -21.03 -4.61
CA TRP A 261 12.83 -21.26 -3.75
C TRP A 261 13.02 -22.74 -3.41
N GLN A 262 11.93 -23.46 -3.09
CA GLN A 262 11.92 -24.89 -2.78
C GLN A 262 11.99 -25.80 -4.00
N ARG A 263 12.00 -25.24 -5.23
CA ARG A 263 11.93 -25.98 -6.50
C ARG A 263 10.71 -26.90 -6.58
N GLN A 264 9.61 -26.46 -6.00
CA GLN A 264 8.34 -27.17 -6.01
C GLN A 264 7.51 -26.78 -7.23
N THR A 265 6.79 -27.74 -7.83
CA THR A 265 5.78 -27.46 -8.86
C THR A 265 4.53 -26.89 -8.23
N TYR A 266 3.94 -25.87 -8.84
CA TYR A 266 2.74 -25.25 -8.30
C TYR A 266 1.79 -24.70 -9.37
N GLU A 267 0.50 -24.62 -9.04
CA GLU A 267 -0.57 -23.97 -9.79
C GLU A 267 -1.11 -22.77 -9.01
N VAL A 268 -1.47 -21.69 -9.71
CA VAL A 268 -2.05 -20.47 -9.11
C VAL A 268 -3.44 -20.25 -9.66
N VAL A 269 -4.45 -20.29 -8.79
CA VAL A 269 -5.87 -20.17 -9.19
C VAL A 269 -6.24 -18.72 -9.56
N HIS A 270 -5.66 -17.74 -8.85
CA HIS A 270 -5.99 -16.33 -9.00
C HIS A 270 -4.79 -15.44 -9.38
N PRO A 271 -4.08 -15.72 -10.50
CA PRO A 271 -2.79 -15.09 -10.78
C PRO A 271 -2.88 -13.57 -11.02
N LYS A 272 -4.06 -13.04 -11.37
CA LYS A 272 -4.26 -11.61 -11.62
C LYS A 272 -4.26 -10.77 -10.35
N ASN A 273 -4.54 -11.36 -9.19
CA ASN A 273 -4.72 -10.59 -7.94
C ASN A 273 -3.41 -9.93 -7.47
N VAL A 274 -2.24 -10.51 -7.80
CA VAL A 274 -0.94 -9.89 -7.49
C VAL A 274 -0.79 -8.48 -8.08
N GLY A 275 -1.50 -8.18 -9.17
CA GLY A 275 -1.48 -6.87 -9.82
C GLY A 275 -2.00 -5.72 -8.96
N LYS A 276 -2.71 -6.02 -7.87
CA LYS A 276 -3.18 -5.01 -6.90
C LYS A 276 -2.04 -4.23 -6.27
N THR A 277 -0.89 -4.86 -6.05
CA THR A 277 0.29 -4.19 -5.49
C THR A 277 1.54 -4.37 -6.32
N TRP A 278 1.67 -5.45 -7.08
CA TRP A 278 2.87 -5.75 -7.88
C TRP A 278 2.48 -6.22 -9.29
N PRO A 279 2.13 -5.30 -10.20
CA PRO A 279 1.73 -5.64 -11.58
C PRO A 279 2.73 -6.50 -12.34
N GLN A 280 4.03 -6.27 -12.13
CA GLN A 280 5.12 -6.97 -12.79
C GLN A 280 5.66 -8.16 -11.98
N PHE A 281 4.88 -8.68 -11.03
CA PHE A 281 5.31 -9.77 -10.16
C PHE A 281 5.74 -11.03 -10.93
N TRP A 282 4.98 -11.40 -11.96
CA TRP A 282 5.27 -12.60 -12.76
C TRP A 282 6.55 -12.44 -13.59
N ASP A 283 6.77 -11.26 -14.17
CA ASP A 283 8.00 -10.93 -14.90
C ASP A 283 9.22 -10.97 -13.96
N PHE A 284 9.07 -10.43 -12.75
CA PHE A 284 10.10 -10.53 -11.71
C PHE A 284 10.40 -11.97 -11.34
N LEU A 285 9.37 -12.78 -11.08
CA LEU A 285 9.53 -14.17 -10.65
C LEU A 285 10.21 -14.99 -11.76
N GLU A 286 9.86 -14.76 -13.02
CA GLU A 286 10.49 -15.42 -14.17
C GLU A 286 11.95 -15.00 -14.36
N ALA A 287 12.27 -13.71 -14.19
CA ALA A 287 13.65 -13.22 -14.28
C ALA A 287 14.57 -13.76 -13.16
N VAL A 288 13.98 -14.22 -12.05
CA VAL A 288 14.67 -14.77 -10.87
C VAL A 288 14.61 -16.30 -10.80
N LYS A 289 13.87 -16.98 -11.67
CA LYS A 289 13.93 -18.45 -11.75
C LYS A 289 15.29 -18.91 -12.26
#